data_AF-A0A1H6UZC0-F1
#
_entry.id   AF-A0A1H6UZC0-F1
#
_cell.length_a   1.000
_cell.length_b   1.000
_cell.length_c   1.000
_cell.angle_alpha   90.00
_cell.angle_beta   90.00
_cell.angle_gamma   90.00
#
_symmetry.space_group_name_H-M   'P 1'
#
loop_
_entity.id
_entity.type
_entity.pdbx_description
1 polymer ?
#
loop_
_entity_poly.entity_id
_entity_poly.type
_entity_poly.pdbx_seq_one_letter_code
_entity_poly.pdbx_strand_id
1 'polypeptide(L)'
;MATILKDTKRNRENRVCFDLSHEEMTQLNNRLKYYHLNNRSDFIREAVLNNYIIVNDDTNLRELIYEVNKIGNNINQLTRLANKTKIVYSDDIENLKKQMNDINLLIYKTLMKHNEKR
;
A
#
# COMPACT_ATOMS: atom_id res chain seq x y z
N MET A 1 -46.50 -40.64 -8.69
CA MET A 1 -45.98 -39.45 -9.42
C MET A 1 -44.68 -39.00 -8.73
N ALA A 2 -43.55 -39.64 -9.03
CA ALA A 2 -42.25 -39.21 -8.49
C ALA A 2 -41.73 -38.06 -9.36
N THR A 3 -41.71 -36.85 -8.79
CA THR A 3 -41.20 -35.65 -9.47
C THR A 3 -39.69 -35.79 -9.60
N ILE A 4 -39.23 -36.02 -10.83
CA ILE A 4 -37.81 -36.01 -11.20
C ILE A 4 -37.27 -34.61 -10.90
N LEU A 5 -36.38 -34.51 -9.91
CA LEU A 5 -35.65 -33.29 -9.62
C LEU A 5 -34.76 -32.98 -10.82
N LYS A 6 -35.07 -31.88 -11.49
CA LYS A 6 -34.32 -31.33 -12.62
C LYS A 6 -32.89 -31.03 -12.13
N ASP A 7 -31.93 -31.85 -12.52
CA ASP A 7 -30.52 -31.65 -12.21
C ASP A 7 -30.04 -30.39 -12.96
N THR A 8 -30.08 -29.25 -12.27
CA THR A 8 -29.66 -27.97 -12.82
C THR A 8 -28.14 -27.98 -12.91
N LYS A 9 -27.65 -28.40 -14.08
CA LYS A 9 -26.24 -28.34 -14.46
C LYS A 9 -25.67 -26.97 -14.05
N ARG A 10 -24.83 -26.96 -13.02
CA ARG A 10 -24.28 -25.73 -12.45
C ARG A 10 -23.36 -25.10 -13.48
N ASN A 11 -23.57 -23.82 -13.78
CA ASN A 11 -22.75 -23.08 -14.76
C ASN A 11 -21.31 -22.80 -14.26
N ARG A 12 -20.98 -23.19 -13.01
CA ARG A 12 -19.69 -22.97 -12.35
C ARG A 12 -19.30 -24.24 -11.60
N GLU A 13 -18.20 -24.86 -12.02
CA GLU A 13 -17.79 -26.21 -11.61
C GLU A 13 -16.84 -26.21 -10.38
N ASN A 14 -16.07 -25.14 -10.19
CA ASN A 14 -15.08 -25.03 -9.13
C ASN A 14 -15.66 -24.41 -7.86
N ARG A 15 -15.45 -25.06 -6.70
CA ARG A 15 -15.84 -24.55 -5.38
C ARG A 15 -14.60 -24.14 -4.58
N VAL A 16 -14.60 -22.90 -4.10
CA VAL A 16 -13.58 -22.37 -3.17
C VAL A 16 -14.26 -22.19 -1.80
N CYS A 17 -13.65 -22.74 -0.75
CA CYS A 17 -14.12 -22.62 0.62
C CYS A 17 -13.00 -22.02 1.47
N PHE A 18 -13.35 -21.16 2.41
CA PHE A 18 -12.46 -20.61 3.43
C PHE A 18 -13.26 -20.42 4.72
N ASP A 19 -12.60 -20.59 5.85
CA ASP A 19 -13.21 -20.44 7.16
C ASP A 19 -13.03 -19.02 7.65
N LEU A 20 -14.07 -18.49 8.33
CA LEU A 20 -14.08 -17.16 8.90
C LEU A 20 -14.36 -17.24 10.40
N SER A 21 -13.66 -16.41 11.16
CA SER A 21 -14.05 -16.09 12.52
C SER A 21 -15.40 -15.37 12.56
N HIS A 22 -16.01 -15.30 13.74
CA HIS A 22 -17.27 -14.57 13.95
C HIS A 22 -17.16 -13.08 13.58
N GLU A 23 -16.01 -12.48 13.84
CA GLU A 23 -15.74 -11.07 13.51
C GLU A 23 -15.66 -10.87 11.99
N GLU A 24 -14.86 -11.68 11.29
CA GLU A 24 -14.72 -11.59 9.84
C GLU A 24 -16.05 -11.85 9.12
N MET A 25 -16.86 -12.78 9.65
CA MET A 25 -18.20 -13.03 9.13
C MET A 25 -19.13 -11.81 9.29
N THR A 26 -19.01 -11.09 10.41
CA THR A 26 -19.76 -9.84 10.65
C THR A 26 -19.32 -8.76 9.68
N GLN A 27 -18.01 -8.60 9.46
CA GLN A 27 -17.45 -7.67 8.49
C GLN A 27 -17.92 -7.98 7.06
N LEU A 28 -17.93 -9.25 6.66
CA LEU A 28 -18.42 -9.69 5.35
C LEU A 28 -19.88 -9.30 5.14
N ASN A 29 -20.74 -9.55 6.13
CA ASN A 29 -22.16 -9.21 6.06
C ASN A 29 -22.40 -7.69 6.00
N ASN A 30 -21.61 -6.90 6.72
CA ASN A 30 -21.69 -5.44 6.66
C ASN A 30 -21.30 -4.91 5.28
N ARG A 31 -20.25 -5.45 4.67
CA ARG A 31 -19.85 -5.09 3.29
C ARG A 31 -20.92 -5.47 2.27
N LEU A 32 -21.51 -6.66 2.38
CA LEU A 32 -22.63 -7.07 1.51
C LEU A 32 -23.80 -6.09 1.55
N LYS A 33 -24.19 -5.65 2.75
CA LYS A 33 -25.24 -4.64 2.95
C LYS A 33 -24.87 -3.29 2.32
N TYR A 34 -23.63 -2.85 2.50
CA TYR A 34 -23.13 -1.60 1.93
C TYR A 34 -23.19 -1.59 0.39
N TYR A 35 -22.84 -2.71 -0.25
CA TYR A 35 -22.90 -2.86 -1.71
C TYR A 35 -24.28 -3.28 -2.24
N HIS A 36 -25.31 -3.36 -1.39
CA HIS A 36 -26.67 -3.80 -1.74
C HIS A 36 -26.72 -5.18 -2.44
N LEU A 37 -25.79 -6.07 -2.10
CA LEU A 37 -25.69 -7.41 -2.70
C LEU A 37 -26.27 -8.46 -1.75
N ASN A 38 -27.22 -9.24 -2.27
CA ASN A 38 -27.88 -10.31 -1.51
C ASN A 38 -27.15 -11.66 -1.64
N ASN A 39 -26.30 -11.83 -2.66
CA ASN A 39 -25.58 -13.07 -2.91
C ASN A 39 -24.10 -12.94 -2.52
N ARG A 40 -23.71 -13.66 -1.46
CA ARG A 40 -22.32 -13.73 -0.97
C ARG A 40 -21.35 -14.22 -2.04
N SER A 41 -21.75 -15.22 -2.81
CA SER A 41 -20.87 -15.81 -3.84
C SER A 41 -20.66 -14.88 -5.01
N ASP A 42 -21.62 -14.00 -5.32
CA ASP A 42 -21.45 -13.01 -6.38
C ASP A 42 -20.57 -11.86 -5.89
N PHE A 43 -20.83 -11.35 -4.68
CA PHE A 43 -19.97 -10.34 -4.05
C PHE A 43 -18.51 -10.78 -3.93
N ILE A 44 -18.25 -11.98 -3.40
CA ILE A 44 -16.88 -12.48 -3.25
C ILE A 44 -16.21 -12.65 -4.61
N ARG A 45 -16.95 -13.16 -5.61
CA ARG A 45 -16.40 -13.33 -6.95
C ARG A 45 -16.06 -12.00 -7.60
N GLU A 46 -16.95 -11.02 -7.51
CA GLU A 46 -16.71 -9.67 -8.01
C GLU A 46 -15.55 -9.00 -7.26
N ALA A 47 -15.52 -9.13 -5.93
CA ALA A 47 -14.45 -8.57 -5.11
C ALA A 47 -13.08 -9.24 -5.34
N VAL A 48 -13.04 -10.52 -5.72
CA VAL A 48 -11.77 -11.25 -5.96
C VAL A 48 -11.33 -11.14 -7.42
N LEU A 49 -12.25 -11.12 -8.38
CA LEU A 49 -11.93 -11.12 -9.82
C LEU A 49 -11.86 -9.71 -10.43
N ASN A 50 -12.65 -8.76 -9.94
CA ASN A 50 -12.79 -7.44 -10.57
C ASN A 50 -12.13 -6.31 -9.78
N ASN A 51 -11.90 -6.46 -8.47
CA ASN A 51 -11.11 -5.46 -7.76
C ASN A 51 -9.65 -5.61 -8.14
N TYR A 52 -9.03 -4.50 -8.52
CA TYR A 52 -7.58 -4.37 -8.54
C TYR A 52 -7.07 -4.68 -7.12
N ILE A 53 -6.39 -5.81 -6.96
CA ILE A 53 -5.61 -6.07 -5.74
C ILE A 53 -4.45 -5.07 -5.79
N ILE A 54 -4.63 -3.92 -5.14
CA ILE A 54 -3.55 -2.96 -4.97
C ILE A 54 -2.60 -3.57 -3.95
N VAL A 55 -1.58 -4.27 -4.44
CA VAL A 55 -0.42 -4.61 -3.64
C VAL A 55 0.33 -3.30 -3.44
N ASN A 56 0.11 -2.65 -2.30
CA ASN A 56 0.92 -1.51 -1.88
C ASN A 56 2.33 -2.02 -1.58
N ASP A 57 3.19 -2.03 -2.60
CA ASP A 57 4.62 -2.23 -2.41
C ASP A 57 5.23 -0.95 -1.83
N ASP A 58 5.09 -0.79 -0.51
CA ASP A 58 5.59 0.35 0.26
C ASP A 58 7.12 0.29 0.47
N THR A 59 7.82 -0.67 -0.15
CA THR A 59 9.28 -0.80 -0.04
C THR A 59 9.98 0.49 -0.46
N ASN A 60 9.55 1.11 -1.57
CA ASN A 60 10.11 2.37 -2.05
C ASN A 60 9.84 3.53 -1.07
N LEU A 61 8.70 3.52 -0.36
CA LEU A 61 8.36 4.55 0.63
C LEU A 61 9.25 4.42 1.87
N ARG A 62 9.55 3.19 2.30
CA ARG A 62 10.47 2.93 3.42
C ARG A 62 11.89 3.39 3.14
N GLU A 63 12.40 3.15 1.93
CA GLU A 63 13.72 3.64 1.50
C GLU A 63 13.78 5.16 1.48
N LEU A 64 12.72 5.83 0.99
CA LEU A 64 12.64 7.29 1.01
C LEU A 64 12.64 7.85 2.45
N ILE A 65 11.84 7.27 3.34
CA ILE A 65 11.79 7.68 4.76
C ILE A 65 13.17 7.53 5.42
N TYR A 66 13.91 6.46 5.08
CA TYR A 66 15.26 6.24 5.58
C TYR A 66 16.23 7.34 5.18
N GLU A 67 16.28 7.70 3.88
CA GLU A 67 17.16 8.77 3.39
C GLU A 67 16.79 10.14 3.98
N VAL A 68 15.51 10.46 4.11
CA VAL A 68 15.03 11.70 4.75
C VAL A 68 15.48 11.78 6.22
N ASN A 69 15.37 10.67 6.97
CA ASN A 69 15.80 10.62 8.37
C ASN A 69 17.32 10.85 8.52
N LYS A 70 18.12 10.35 7.57
CA LYS A 70 19.57 10.55 7.56
C LYS A 70 19.94 12.03 7.43
N ILE A 71 19.25 12.76 6.54
CA ILE A 71 19.43 14.22 6.42
C ILE A 71 18.97 14.94 7.68
N GLY A 72 17.80 14.58 8.24
CA GLY A 72 17.31 15.17 9.48
C GLY A 72 18.32 15.04 10.63
N ASN A 73 18.97 13.87 10.73
CA ASN A 73 20.05 13.65 11.69
C ASN A 73 21.28 14.52 11.43
N ASN A 74 21.68 14.71 10.17
CA ASN A 74 22.81 15.58 9.81
C ASN A 74 22.50 17.06 10.10
N ILE A 75 21.30 17.54 9.79
CA ILE A 75 20.83 18.89 10.15
C ILE A 75 20.85 19.09 11.67
N ASN A 76 20.40 18.10 12.44
CA ASN A 76 20.43 18.16 13.89
C ASN A 76 21.87 18.22 14.44
N GLN A 77 22.81 17.51 13.81
CA GLN A 77 24.22 17.58 14.17
C GLN A 77 24.80 18.97 13.91
N LEU A 78 24.54 19.55 12.73
CA LEU A 78 24.98 20.91 12.42
C LEU A 78 24.37 21.95 13.33
N THR A 79 23.08 21.82 13.65
CA THR A 79 22.42 22.71 14.61
C THR A 79 23.09 22.63 15.99
N ARG A 80 23.40 21.42 16.48
CA ARG A 80 24.13 21.24 17.75
C ARG A 80 25.53 21.84 17.69
N LEU A 81 26.24 21.67 16.59
CA LEU A 81 27.58 22.23 16.40
C LEU A 81 27.54 23.77 16.35
N ALA A 82 26.61 24.33 15.58
CA ALA A 82 26.38 25.77 15.47
C ALA A 82 26.03 26.38 16.83
N ASN A 83 25.16 25.74 17.61
CA ASN A 83 24.80 26.19 18.95
C ASN A 83 25.99 26.14 19.93
N LYS A 84 26.90 25.16 19.76
CA LYS A 84 28.08 24.99 20.61
C LYS A 84 29.23 25.93 20.25
N THR A 85 29.47 26.16 18.96
CA THR A 85 30.66 26.86 18.46
C THR A 85 30.36 28.26 17.92
N LYS A 86 29.08 28.60 17.70
CA LYS A 86 28.60 29.79 16.97
C LYS A 86 29.16 29.95 15.56
N ILE A 87 29.76 28.89 15.02
CA ILE A 87 30.39 28.87 13.69
C ILE A 87 29.73 27.76 12.89
N VAL A 88 29.42 28.04 11.62
CA VAL A 88 28.90 27.05 10.66
C VAL A 88 29.82 27.08 9.46
N TYR A 89 30.35 25.92 9.07
CA TYR A 89 31.22 25.81 7.91
C TYR A 89 30.39 25.76 6.62
N SER A 90 30.87 26.46 5.59
CA SER A 90 30.28 26.44 4.25
C SER A 90 30.19 25.03 3.67
N ASP A 91 31.20 24.20 3.94
CA ASP A 91 31.32 22.83 3.43
C ASP A 91 30.23 21.92 3.98
N ASP A 92 29.85 22.11 5.25
CA ASP A 92 28.75 21.39 5.87
C ASP A 92 27.40 21.73 5.21
N ILE A 93 27.20 23.00 4.85
CA ILE A 93 26.01 23.46 4.13
C ILE A 93 26.00 22.91 2.69
N GLU A 94 27.14 22.89 2.00
CA GLU A 94 27.23 22.29 0.68
C GLU A 94 26.95 20.79 0.70
N ASN A 95 27.46 20.07 1.70
CA ASN A 95 27.20 18.64 1.86
C ASN A 95 25.71 18.36 2.09
N LEU A 96 25.03 19.17 2.92
CA LEU A 96 23.57 19.09 3.09
C LEU A 96 22.82 19.35 1.77
N LYS A 97 23.21 20.37 1.01
CA LYS A 97 22.60 20.67 -0.30
C LYS A 97 22.75 19.50 -1.26
N LYS A 98 23.91 18.85 -1.27
CA LYS A 98 24.17 17.66 -2.09
C LYS A 98 23.25 16.50 -1.70
N GLN A 99 23.14 16.19 -0.41
CA GLN A 99 22.25 15.14 0.08
C GLN A 99 20.78 15.43 -0.27
N MET A 100 20.34 16.69 -0.20
CA MET A 100 18.99 17.09 -0.59
C MET A 100 18.74 16.87 -2.09
N ASN A 101 19.72 17.16 -2.94
CA ASN A 101 19.63 16.88 -4.38
C ASN A 101 19.55 15.38 -4.67
N ASP A 102 20.28 14.55 -3.93
CA ASP A 102 20.23 13.10 -4.07
C ASP A 102 18.83 12.55 -3.73
N ILE A 103 18.17 13.07 -2.70
CA ILE A 103 16.77 12.73 -2.38
C ILE A 103 15.82 13.17 -3.49
N ASN A 104 15.95 14.41 -3.99
CA ASN A 104 15.09 14.90 -5.08
C ASN A 104 15.18 14.00 -6.32
N LEU A 105 16.39 13.53 -6.64
CA LEU A 105 16.60 12.59 -7.75
C LEU A 105 15.95 11.23 -7.48
N LEU A 106 16.06 10.71 -6.26
CA LEU A 106 15.45 9.45 -5.86
C LEU A 106 13.92 9.51 -5.92
N ILE A 107 13.32 10.61 -5.44
CA ILE A 107 11.87 10.87 -5.53
C ILE A 107 11.45 10.89 -6.99
N TYR A 108 12.14 11.66 -7.84
CA TYR A 108 11.82 11.74 -9.26
C TYR A 108 11.87 10.36 -9.93
N LYS A 109 12.93 9.59 -9.72
CA LYS A 109 13.06 8.21 -10.25
C LYS A 109 11.93 7.30 -9.77
N THR A 110 11.55 7.41 -8.51
CA THR A 110 10.49 6.58 -7.91
C THR A 110 9.11 6.92 -8.47
N LEU A 111 8.81 8.21 -8.64
CA LEU A 111 7.57 8.69 -9.25
C LEU A 111 7.46 8.26 -10.72
N MET A 112 8.55 8.38 -11.48
CA MET A 112 8.57 7.96 -12.89
C MET A 112 8.32 6.44 -13.01
N LYS A 113 8.99 5.63 -12.20
CA LYS A 113 8.79 4.16 -12.16
C LYS A 113 7.37 3.76 -11.74
N HIS A 114 6.71 4.55 -10.88
CA HIS A 114 5.31 4.31 -10.51
C HIS A 114 4.35 4.69 -11.64
N ASN A 115 4.62 5.77 -12.38
CA ASN A 115 3.81 6.22 -13.50
C ASN A 115 3.89 5.28 -14.72
N GLU A 116 5.03 4.64 -14.97
CA GLU A 116 5.18 3.65 -16.05
C GLU A 116 4.40 2.34 -15.83
N LYS A 117 4.03 2.04 -14.57
CA LYS A 117 3.30 0.82 -14.19
C LYS A 117 1.79 1.01 -14.14
N ARG A 118 1.29 2.23 -14.35
CA ARG A 118 -0.13 2.56 -14.46
C ARG A 118 -0.53 2.67 -15.91
#